data_AF-A0A9E3K3W6-F1
#
_entry.id   AF-A0A9E3K3W6-F1
#
_cell.length_a   1.000
_cell.length_b   1.000
_cell.length_c   1.000
_cell.angle_alpha   90.00
_cell.angle_beta   90.00
_cell.angle_gamma   90.00
#
_symmetry.space_group_name_H-M   'P 1'
#
loop_
_entity.id
_entity.type
_entity.pdbx_description
1 polymer ?
#
loop_
_entity_poly.entity_id
_entity_poly.type
_entity_poly.pdbx_seq_one_letter_code
_entity_poly.pdbx_strand_id
1 'polypeptide(L)'
;MRSKFVVAALSGLFMAGIAFAQTAPEAVAPPADPQNILNLDLSTGGRVKILLRPDKAPYSVDRVKTLVRRHFYDGLIFHRVIEGFMAQGGDPKGTGEGGSNLPDLKAEFNDLPHVRGTMAMARAEGLDSANSQFFI
;
A
#
# COMPACT_ATOMS: atom_id res chain seq x y z
N MET A 1 45.13 -64.32 16.77
CA MET A 1 43.73 -63.96 16.47
C MET A 1 43.73 -62.52 15.97
N ARG A 2 43.19 -62.29 14.78
CA ARG A 2 43.27 -61.02 14.03
C ARG A 2 42.40 -59.94 14.71
N SER A 3 42.92 -58.72 14.89
CA SER A 3 42.04 -57.55 14.91
C SER A 3 42.74 -56.36 14.27
N LYS A 4 42.12 -55.88 13.20
CA LYS A 4 42.49 -54.72 12.40
C LYS A 4 41.81 -53.50 13.03
N PHE A 5 42.53 -52.43 13.31
CA PHE A 5 41.92 -51.12 13.54
C PHE A 5 42.39 -50.18 12.44
N VAL A 6 41.49 -49.95 11.49
CA VAL A 6 41.58 -48.91 10.47
C VAL A 6 40.96 -47.66 11.09
N VAL A 7 41.76 -46.61 11.26
CA VAL A 7 41.25 -45.27 11.58
C VAL A 7 40.99 -44.57 10.24
N ALA A 8 39.72 -44.45 9.88
CA ALA A 8 39.28 -43.66 8.74
C ALA A 8 39.27 -42.18 9.12
N ALA A 9 40.10 -41.38 8.43
CA ALA A 9 40.05 -39.93 8.50
C ALA A 9 38.77 -39.45 7.77
N LEU A 10 37.85 -38.82 8.51
CA LEU A 10 36.68 -38.16 7.93
C LEU A 10 37.07 -36.75 7.47
N SER A 11 37.29 -36.62 6.17
CA SER A 11 37.35 -35.34 5.45
C SER A 11 35.95 -34.71 5.43
N GLY A 12 35.69 -33.74 6.31
CA GLY A 12 34.47 -32.94 6.26
C GLY A 12 34.52 -31.95 5.10
N LEU A 13 33.82 -32.27 4.01
CA LEU A 13 33.67 -31.38 2.85
C LEU A 13 32.64 -30.28 3.18
N PHE A 14 33.10 -29.03 3.21
CA PHE A 14 32.23 -27.85 3.25
C PHE A 14 31.44 -27.76 1.93
N MET A 15 30.13 -28.01 1.98
CA MET A 15 29.22 -27.63 0.90
C MET A 15 28.61 -26.27 1.25
N ALA A 16 29.20 -25.20 0.72
CA ALA A 16 28.56 -23.90 0.69
C ALA A 16 27.33 -23.99 -0.23
N GLY A 17 26.14 -24.02 0.37
CA GLY A 17 24.89 -23.92 -0.38
C GLY A 17 24.83 -22.58 -1.10
N ILE A 18 24.71 -22.62 -2.43
CA ILE A 18 24.44 -21.43 -3.24
C ILE A 18 23.04 -20.96 -2.87
N ALA A 19 22.95 -19.82 -2.17
CA ALA A 19 21.68 -19.15 -1.94
C ALA A 19 21.21 -18.54 -3.27
N PHE A 20 20.21 -19.15 -3.89
CA PHE A 20 19.49 -18.54 -4.99
C PHE A 20 18.64 -17.41 -4.43
N ALA A 21 18.92 -16.17 -4.83
CA ALA A 21 18.00 -15.07 -4.61
C ALA A 21 16.70 -15.38 -5.36
N GLN A 22 15.62 -15.64 -4.63
CA GLN A 22 14.29 -15.69 -5.24
C GLN A 22 13.98 -14.28 -5.77
N THR A 23 13.92 -14.15 -7.09
CA THR A 23 13.34 -12.98 -7.73
C THR A 23 11.89 -12.89 -7.29
N ALA A 24 11.54 -11.82 -6.56
CA ALA A 24 10.17 -11.56 -6.17
C ALA A 24 9.27 -11.55 -7.43
N PRO A 25 8.07 -12.15 -7.40
CA PRO A 25 7.14 -12.06 -8.52
C PRO A 25 6.90 -10.59 -8.85
N GLU A 26 7.09 -10.23 -10.11
CA GLU A 26 6.76 -8.91 -10.61
C GLU A 26 5.27 -8.67 -10.38
N ALA A 27 4.93 -7.68 -9.53
CA ALA A 27 3.55 -7.37 -9.22
C ALA A 27 2.87 -6.85 -10.49
N VAL A 28 2.22 -7.75 -11.23
CA VAL A 28 1.51 -7.41 -12.46
C VAL A 28 0.46 -6.36 -12.12
N ALA A 29 0.73 -5.11 -12.50
CA ALA A 29 -0.27 -4.06 -12.43
C ALA A 29 -1.45 -4.49 -13.33
N PRO A 30 -2.70 -4.42 -12.86
CA PRO A 30 -3.83 -4.69 -13.72
C PRO A 30 -3.76 -3.76 -14.95
N PRO A 31 -4.29 -4.19 -16.12
CA PRO A 31 -4.37 -3.34 -17.29
C PRO A 31 -4.92 -1.97 -16.91
N ALA A 32 -4.36 -0.89 -17.47
CA ALA A 32 -4.75 0.48 -17.15
C ALA A 32 -6.17 0.78 -17.66
N ASP A 33 -7.18 0.24 -16.98
CA ASP A 33 -8.56 0.65 -17.11
C ASP A 33 -8.63 2.13 -16.71
N PRO A 34 -9.08 3.03 -17.61
CA PRO A 34 -9.22 4.44 -17.29
C PRO A 34 -10.09 4.70 -16.05
N GLN A 35 -11.03 3.80 -15.72
CA GLN A 35 -11.83 3.88 -14.50
C GLN A 35 -11.01 3.68 -13.21
N ASN A 36 -9.79 3.16 -13.30
CA ASN A 36 -8.84 3.02 -12.19
C ASN A 36 -7.83 4.17 -12.14
N ILE A 37 -7.96 5.20 -12.98
CA ILE A 37 -7.12 6.40 -12.89
C ILE A 37 -7.88 7.49 -12.15
N LEU A 38 -7.44 7.80 -10.93
CA LEU A 38 -7.92 8.96 -10.18
C LEU A 38 -7.10 10.19 -10.63
N ASN A 39 -7.80 11.20 -11.16
CA ASN A 39 -7.22 12.51 -11.40
C ASN A 39 -7.52 13.40 -10.18
N LEU A 40 -6.47 13.78 -9.46
CA LEU A 40 -6.54 14.70 -8.34
C LEU A 40 -6.03 16.07 -8.78
N ASP A 41 -6.97 17.01 -8.93
CA ASP A 41 -6.68 18.40 -9.27
C ASP A 41 -6.36 19.19 -8.00
N LEU A 42 -5.21 19.87 -8.02
CA LEU A 42 -4.74 20.68 -6.90
C LEU A 42 -5.14 22.14 -7.09
N SER A 43 -5.38 22.85 -5.99
CA SER A 43 -5.67 24.29 -6.01
C SER A 43 -4.54 25.14 -6.60
N THR A 44 -3.33 24.58 -6.70
CA THR A 44 -2.16 25.19 -7.36
C THR A 44 -2.20 25.06 -8.89
N GLY A 45 -3.21 24.42 -9.46
CA GLY A 45 -3.34 24.15 -10.89
C GLY A 45 -2.58 22.90 -11.36
N GLY A 46 -1.89 22.19 -10.47
CA GLY A 46 -1.25 20.91 -10.75
C GLY A 46 -2.24 19.75 -10.76
N ARG A 47 -1.91 18.67 -11.48
CA ARG A 47 -2.69 17.42 -11.49
C ARG A 47 -1.82 16.24 -11.09
N VAL A 48 -2.29 15.46 -10.13
CA VAL A 48 -1.72 14.17 -9.75
C VAL A 48 -2.59 13.06 -10.34
N LYS A 49 -1.97 12.11 -11.05
CA LYS A 49 -2.67 10.92 -11.56
C LYS A 49 -2.30 9.72 -10.71
N ILE A 50 -3.30 9.05 -10.15
CA ILE A 50 -3.11 7.94 -9.23
C ILE A 50 -3.74 6.69 -9.86
N LEU A 51 -2.94 5.64 -10.03
CA LEU A 51 -3.42 4.32 -10.45
C LEU A 51 -3.97 3.58 -9.22
N LEU A 52 -5.28 3.34 -9.23
CA LEU A 52 -5.98 2.56 -8.22
C LEU A 52 -5.74 1.05 -8.46
N ARG A 53 -5.59 0.28 -7.37
CA ARG A 53 -5.27 -1.15 -7.37
C ARG A 53 -6.43 -2.01 -6.85
N PRO A 54 -7.52 -2.19 -7.62
CA PRO A 54 -8.65 -3.02 -7.19
C PRO A 54 -8.27 -4.49 -7.00
N ASP A 55 -7.14 -4.92 -7.56
CA ASP A 55 -6.55 -6.24 -7.37
C ASP A 55 -5.90 -6.42 -5.99
N LYS A 56 -5.60 -5.33 -5.27
CA LYS A 56 -4.95 -5.35 -3.94
C LYS A 56 -5.81 -4.78 -2.82
N ALA A 57 -6.67 -3.81 -3.13
CA ALA A 57 -7.56 -3.17 -2.16
C ALA A 57 -8.94 -2.85 -2.80
N PRO A 58 -9.71 -3.87 -3.22
CA PRO A 58 -10.97 -3.69 -3.93
C PRO A 58 -11.98 -2.79 -3.20
N TYR A 59 -12.15 -2.94 -1.88
CA TYR A 59 -13.13 -2.16 -1.12
C TYR A 59 -12.69 -0.70 -0.93
N SER A 60 -11.40 -0.47 -0.72
CA SER A 60 -10.82 0.88 -0.65
C SER A 60 -10.94 1.59 -2.00
N VAL A 61 -10.68 0.88 -3.10
CA VAL A 61 -10.84 1.43 -4.45
C VAL A 61 -12.30 1.78 -4.75
N ASP A 62 -13.24 0.89 -4.40
CA ASP A 62 -14.66 1.16 -4.57
C ASP A 62 -15.12 2.37 -3.73
N ARG A 63 -14.63 2.49 -2.49
CA ARG A 63 -14.89 3.65 -1.61
C ARG A 63 -14.41 4.94 -2.24
N VAL A 64 -13.16 5.01 -2.67
CA VAL A 64 -12.59 6.21 -3.28
C VAL A 64 -13.38 6.59 -4.53
N LYS A 65 -13.68 5.63 -5.41
CA LYS A 65 -14.51 5.88 -6.60
C LYS A 65 -15.90 6.40 -6.26
N THR A 66 -16.53 5.82 -5.24
CA THR A 66 -17.85 6.24 -4.78
C THR A 66 -17.83 7.68 -4.27
N LEU A 67 -16.84 8.04 -3.46
CA LEU A 67 -16.70 9.39 -2.89
C LEU A 67 -16.35 10.43 -3.97
N VAL A 68 -15.46 10.09 -4.90
CA VAL A 68 -15.13 10.94 -6.06
C VAL A 68 -16.35 11.21 -6.93
N ARG A 69 -17.14 10.18 -7.26
CA ARG A 69 -18.38 10.35 -8.05
C ARG A 69 -19.45 11.17 -7.35
N ARG A 70 -19.37 11.29 -6.03
CA ARG A 70 -20.24 12.14 -5.20
C ARG A 70 -19.67 13.54 -4.97
N HIS A 71 -18.57 13.90 -5.63
CA HIS A 71 -17.88 15.18 -5.43
C HIS A 71 -17.44 15.42 -3.97
N PHE A 72 -17.26 14.35 -3.19
CA PHE A 72 -16.98 14.46 -1.75
C PHE A 72 -15.64 15.13 -1.45
N TYR A 73 -14.63 14.89 -2.29
CA TYR A 73 -13.28 15.41 -2.08
C TYR A 73 -13.08 16.84 -2.61
N ASP A 74 -14.06 17.38 -3.33
CA ASP A 74 -13.94 18.68 -3.98
C ASP A 74 -13.82 19.79 -2.92
N GLY A 75 -12.78 20.60 -3.03
CA GLY A 75 -12.50 21.69 -2.08
C GLY A 75 -11.88 21.26 -0.75
N LEU A 76 -11.64 19.97 -0.53
CA LEU A 76 -10.97 19.51 0.69
C LEU A 76 -9.47 19.81 0.67
N ILE A 77 -8.89 19.99 1.85
CA ILE A 77 -7.47 20.32 2.01
C ILE A 77 -6.63 19.09 2.38
N PHE A 78 -5.33 19.18 2.13
CA PHE A 78 -4.33 18.37 2.82
C PHE A 78 -4.07 18.98 4.19
N HIS A 79 -4.75 18.47 5.22
CA HIS A 79 -4.69 19.03 6.58
C HIS A 79 -3.41 18.63 7.34
N ARG A 80 -2.69 17.61 6.89
CA ARG A 80 -1.46 17.15 7.52
C ARG A 80 -0.40 16.81 6.47
N VAL A 81 0.65 17.61 6.39
CA VAL A 81 1.76 17.43 5.45
C VAL A 81 3.07 17.44 6.22
N ILE A 82 3.87 16.38 6.07
CA ILE A 82 5.18 16.24 6.71
C ILE A 82 6.21 15.98 5.61
N GLU A 83 7.16 16.90 5.47
CA GLU A 83 8.23 16.80 4.47
C GLU A 83 9.03 15.50 4.66
N GLY A 84 9.30 14.83 3.54
CA GLY A 84 10.01 13.54 3.53
C GLY A 84 9.17 12.34 4.00
N PHE A 85 7.89 12.55 4.36
CA PHE A 85 7.03 11.46 4.81
C PHE A 85 5.75 11.33 3.96
N MET A 86 4.75 12.20 4.16
CA MET A 86 3.48 12.10 3.44
C MET A 86 2.68 13.40 3.41
N ALA A 87 1.68 13.45 2.55
CA ALA A 87 0.59 14.42 2.56
C ALA A 87 -0.75 13.71 2.75
N GLN A 88 -1.45 14.00 3.84
CA GLN A 88 -2.73 13.41 4.22
C GLN A 88 -3.89 14.39 4.01
N GLY A 89 -4.96 13.89 3.39
CA GLY A 89 -6.17 14.64 3.05
C GLY A 89 -7.43 13.79 3.15
N GLY A 90 -8.53 14.27 2.58
CA GLY A 90 -9.81 13.56 2.55
C GLY A 90 -10.66 13.65 3.83
N ASP A 91 -10.34 14.62 4.69
CA ASP A 91 -11.16 14.98 5.85
C ASP A 91 -12.07 16.19 5.51
N PRO A 92 -13.41 16.04 5.52
CA PRO A 92 -14.33 17.15 5.26
C PRO A 92 -14.32 18.25 6.33
N LYS A 93 -13.84 17.95 7.54
CA LYS A 93 -13.69 18.94 8.62
C LYS A 93 -12.32 19.62 8.60
N GLY A 94 -11.33 19.01 7.94
CA GLY A 94 -9.94 19.46 7.93
C GLY A 94 -9.23 19.40 9.29
N THR A 95 -9.77 18.67 10.27
CA THR A 95 -9.21 18.57 11.63
C THR A 95 -8.32 17.35 11.85
N GLY A 96 -8.38 16.37 10.94
CA GLY A 96 -7.78 15.05 11.04
C GLY A 96 -8.72 13.97 11.57
N GLU A 97 -9.92 14.33 12.05
CA GLU A 97 -10.85 13.42 12.74
C GLU A 97 -12.16 13.19 11.98
N GLY A 98 -12.40 13.89 10.87
CA GLY A 98 -13.61 13.71 10.09
C GLY A 98 -13.54 12.53 9.11
N GLY A 99 -14.70 12.22 8.55
CA GLY A 99 -14.90 11.13 7.60
C GLY A 99 -16.16 11.35 6.78
N SER A 100 -16.39 10.50 5.80
CA SER A 100 -17.67 10.45 5.08
C SER A 100 -18.77 9.84 5.96
N ASN A 101 -20.02 9.97 5.52
CA ASN A 101 -21.17 9.33 6.18
C ASN A 101 -21.29 7.82 5.88
N LEU A 102 -20.30 7.22 5.19
CA LEU A 102 -20.26 5.79 4.92
C LEU A 102 -19.62 5.06 6.12
N PRO A 103 -19.94 3.76 6.33
CA PRO A 103 -19.31 2.98 7.38
C PRO A 103 -17.80 2.83 7.16
N ASP A 104 -17.07 2.50 8.21
CA ASP A 104 -15.65 2.20 8.11
C ASP A 104 -15.41 0.92 7.30
N LEU A 105 -14.26 0.88 6.63
CA LEU A 105 -13.80 -0.25 5.83
C LEU A 105 -13.01 -1.22 6.70
N LYS A 106 -13.18 -2.51 6.41
CA LYS A 106 -12.25 -3.54 6.87
C LYS A 106 -10.88 -3.31 6.26
N ALA A 107 -9.83 -3.61 7.03
CA ALA A 107 -8.46 -3.47 6.57
C ALA A 107 -8.15 -4.44 5.41
N GLU A 108 -7.58 -3.91 4.34
CA GLU A 108 -7.12 -4.68 3.16
C GLU A 108 -5.58 -4.72 3.13
N PHE A 109 -4.98 -5.45 4.08
CA PHE A 109 -3.53 -5.64 4.12
C PHE A 109 -3.06 -6.42 2.90
N ASN A 110 -1.98 -5.95 2.28
CA ASN A 110 -1.38 -6.56 1.10
C ASN A 110 0.14 -6.36 1.08
N ASP A 111 0.79 -6.89 0.06
CA ASP A 111 2.23 -6.95 -0.14
C ASP A 111 2.83 -5.68 -0.77
N LEU A 112 2.02 -4.68 -1.14
CA LEU A 112 2.54 -3.46 -1.75
C LEU A 112 3.24 -2.58 -0.70
N PRO A 113 4.50 -2.18 -0.93
CA PRO A 113 5.21 -1.32 0.00
C PRO A 113 4.75 0.14 -0.11
N HIS A 114 4.90 0.88 0.99
CA HIS A 114 4.78 2.34 1.00
C HIS A 114 6.08 2.95 0.46
N VAL A 115 6.17 3.08 -0.86
CA VAL A 115 7.24 3.80 -1.55
C VAL A 115 6.77 5.19 -1.94
N ARG A 116 7.69 6.04 -2.39
CA ARG A 116 7.37 7.41 -2.82
C ARG A 116 6.24 7.40 -3.88
N GLY A 117 5.12 8.05 -3.57
CA GLY A 117 3.95 8.16 -4.45
C GLY A 117 2.89 7.07 -4.26
N THR A 118 3.06 6.14 -3.31
CA THR A 118 2.01 5.20 -2.92
C THR A 118 0.87 5.95 -2.23
N MET A 119 -0.36 5.81 -2.75
CA MET A 119 -1.56 6.24 -2.04
C MET A 119 -2.08 5.11 -1.15
N ALA A 120 -2.41 5.42 0.11
CA ALA A 120 -3.04 4.48 1.04
C ALA A 120 -4.13 5.16 1.89
N MET A 121 -5.08 4.36 2.39
CA MET A 121 -6.14 4.85 3.28
C MET A 121 -5.58 5.13 4.68
N ALA A 122 -5.92 6.29 5.24
CA ALA A 122 -5.64 6.60 6.63
C ALA A 122 -6.60 5.83 7.54
N ARG A 123 -6.13 5.50 8.74
CA ARG A 123 -6.87 4.77 9.78
C ARG A 123 -6.73 5.52 11.10
N ALA A 124 -7.76 5.43 11.95
CA ALA A 124 -7.65 5.72 13.37
C ALA A 124 -6.95 4.56 14.09
N GLU A 125 -7.09 4.46 15.42
CA GLU A 125 -6.43 3.41 16.20
C GLU A 125 -6.87 1.97 15.83
N GLY A 126 -8.10 1.80 15.35
CA GLY A 126 -8.63 0.50 14.95
C GLY A 126 -8.12 0.03 13.58
N LEU A 127 -7.93 -1.28 13.40
CA LEU A 127 -7.54 -1.83 12.08
C LEU A 127 -8.61 -1.54 11.02
N ASP A 128 -9.88 -1.75 11.37
CA ASP A 128 -11.04 -1.58 10.49
C ASP A 128 -11.67 -0.18 10.63
N SER A 129 -10.85 0.87 10.61
CA SER A 129 -11.28 2.26 10.83
C SER A 129 -11.04 3.20 9.64
N ALA A 130 -10.66 2.65 8.48
CA ALA A 130 -10.47 3.47 7.29
C ALA A 130 -11.82 3.98 6.77
N ASN A 131 -11.93 5.29 6.51
CA ASN A 131 -13.18 5.90 6.06
C ASN A 131 -13.05 6.61 4.70
N SER A 132 -12.68 7.89 4.71
CA SER A 132 -12.52 8.74 3.52
C SER A 132 -11.12 9.34 3.39
N GLN A 133 -10.37 9.40 4.49
CA GLN A 133 -9.05 10.00 4.51
C GLN A 133 -8.01 9.09 3.84
N PHE A 134 -7.05 9.70 3.16
CA PHE A 134 -5.94 9.03 2.49
C PHE A 134 -4.66 9.84 2.65
N PHE A 135 -3.52 9.20 2.38
CA PHE A 135 -2.22 9.86 2.29
C PHE A 135 -1.45 9.38 1.05
N ILE A 136 -0.51 10.23 0.60
CA ILE A 136 0.41 10.00 -0.53
C ILE A 136 1.84 10.29 -0.07
#